data_AF-A0A5C4T6A9-F1
#
_entry.id   AF-A0A5C4T6A9-F1
#
_cell.length_a   1.000
_cell.length_b   1.000
_cell.length_c   1.000
_cell.angle_alpha   90.00
_cell.angle_beta   90.00
_cell.angle_gamma   90.00
#
_symmetry.space_group_name_H-M   'P 1'
#
loop_
_entity.id
_entity.type
_entity.pdbx_description
1 polymer ?
#
loop_
_entity_poly.entity_id
_entity_poly.type
_entity_poly.pdbx_seq_one_letter_code
_entity_poly.pdbx_strand_id
1 'polypeptide(L)'
;MKLILTSDGISSKRIEDELMKPLPDPSRYYTSCIVTTASSRKEKSNGAIVTKGKLTGLGFACCDLIDIEFEDPFLLMMYDAAYLNDGNPFYLLLLK
;
A
#
# COMPACT_ATOMS: atom_id res chain seq x y z
N MET A 1 -3.33 -15.96 -3.56
CA MET A 1 -3.59 -14.59 -3.03
C MET A 1 -3.26 -14.59 -1.55
N LYS A 2 -2.47 -13.63 -1.07
CA LYS A 2 -2.23 -13.42 0.37
C LYS A 2 -2.80 -12.06 0.75
N LEU A 3 -3.46 -12.00 1.90
CA LEU A 3 -4.13 -10.81 2.41
C LEU A 3 -3.71 -10.58 3.85
N ILE A 4 -3.36 -9.35 4.17
CA ILE A 4 -3.07 -8.90 5.54
C ILE A 4 -4.08 -7.81 5.86
N LEU A 5 -4.85 -8.01 6.93
CA LEU A 5 -5.80 -7.03 7.44
C LEU A 5 -5.27 -6.50 8.77
N THR A 6 -5.08 -5.19 8.86
CA THR A 6 -4.62 -4.52 10.07
C THR A 6 -5.57 -3.38 10.40
N SER A 7 -5.75 -3.10 11.69
CA SER A 7 -6.56 -1.98 12.15
C SER A 7 -5.80 -0.66 12.20
N ASP A 8 -4.47 -0.71 12.14
CA ASP A 8 -3.55 0.43 12.32
C ASP A 8 -2.30 0.23 11.47
N GLY A 9 -2.49 -0.06 10.19
CA GLY A 9 -1.43 -0.18 9.19
C GLY A 9 -0.26 -1.11 9.55
N ILE A 10 0.95 -0.73 9.14
CA ILE A 10 2.21 -1.44 9.45
C ILE A 10 2.74 -0.95 10.81
N SER A 11 2.09 -1.33 11.91
CA SER A 11 2.37 -0.77 13.26
C SER A 11 3.37 -1.56 14.11
N SER A 12 3.81 -2.74 13.66
CA SER A 12 4.74 -3.55 14.42
C SER A 12 5.65 -4.37 13.52
N LYS A 13 6.82 -4.74 14.06
CA LYS A 13 7.77 -5.63 13.38
C LYS A 13 7.14 -6.97 12.96
N ARG A 14 6.17 -7.48 13.74
CA ARG A 14 5.44 -8.69 13.37
C ARG A 14 4.68 -8.51 12.05
N ILE A 15 4.06 -7.35 11.83
CA ILE A 15 3.33 -7.05 10.58
C ILE A 15 4.32 -6.89 9.42
N GLU A 16 5.45 -6.24 9.66
CA GLU A 16 6.54 -6.13 8.69
C GLU A 16 7.04 -7.52 8.25
N ASP A 17 7.30 -8.42 9.20
CA ASP A 17 7.74 -9.78 8.94
C ASP A 17 6.69 -10.57 8.14
N GLU A 18 5.40 -10.49 8.50
CA GLU A 18 4.31 -11.13 7.75
C GLU A 18 4.17 -10.57 6.33
N LEU A 19 4.43 -9.27 6.13
CA LEU A 19 4.40 -8.62 4.82
C LEU A 19 5.53 -9.12 3.91
N MET A 20 6.70 -9.43 4.47
CA MET A 20 7.88 -9.86 3.70
C MET A 20 7.93 -11.37 3.43
N LYS A 21 7.34 -12.23 4.29
CA LYS A 21 7.27 -13.69 4.07
C LYS A 21 6.79 -14.15 2.68
N PRO A 22 5.83 -13.48 2.01
CA PRO A 22 5.39 -13.82 0.66
C PRO A 22 6.39 -13.54 -0.45
N LEU A 23 7.47 -12.83 -0.17
CA LEU A 23 8.44 -12.31 -1.11
C LEU A 23 9.74 -13.13 -0.96
N PRO A 24 9.82 -14.33 -1.58
CA PRO A 24 10.83 -15.35 -1.23
C PRO A 24 12.23 -15.07 -1.78
N ASP A 25 12.37 -14.13 -2.72
CA ASP A 25 13.63 -13.84 -3.39
C ASP A 25 14.19 -12.48 -2.95
N PRO A 26 15.13 -12.46 -2.00
CA PRO A 26 15.72 -11.22 -1.50
C PRO A 26 16.58 -10.49 -2.53
N SER A 27 16.89 -11.11 -3.68
CA SER A 27 17.65 -10.47 -4.78
C SER A 27 16.76 -9.73 -5.78
N ARG A 28 15.44 -9.96 -5.72
CA ARG A 28 14.46 -9.31 -6.59
C ARG A 28 14.08 -7.94 -6.05
N TYR A 29 13.98 -6.96 -6.94
CA TYR A 29 13.38 -5.66 -6.63
C TYR A 29 11.87 -5.77 -6.60
N TYR A 30 11.30 -5.76 -5.40
CA TYR A 30 9.85 -5.77 -5.22
C TYR A 30 9.28 -4.36 -5.35
N THR A 31 8.10 -4.29 -5.96
CA THR A 31 7.37 -3.05 -6.20
C THR A 31 6.10 -3.03 -5.37
N SER A 32 5.73 -1.86 -4.87
CA SER A 32 4.49 -1.66 -4.12
C SER A 32 3.79 -0.38 -4.53
N CYS A 33 2.48 -0.37 -4.33
CA CYS A 33 1.68 0.84 -4.41
C CYS A 33 0.86 1.03 -3.14
N ILE A 34 0.54 2.28 -2.84
CA ILE A 34 -0.34 2.71 -1.75
C ILE A 34 -1.57 3.36 -2.39
N VAL A 35 -2.72 2.73 -2.24
CA VAL A 35 -4.00 3.28 -2.70
C VAL A 35 -4.47 4.32 -1.71
N THR A 36 -4.47 5.59 -2.12
CA THR A 36 -4.77 6.74 -1.26
C THR A 36 -6.23 7.20 -1.34
N THR A 37 -7.02 6.58 -2.20
CA THR A 37 -8.39 6.98 -2.56
C THR A 37 -9.31 7.20 -1.37
N ALA A 38 -9.22 6.34 -0.34
CA ALA A 38 -10.03 6.45 0.87
C ALA A 38 -9.75 7.75 1.68
N SER A 39 -8.56 8.32 1.54
CA SER A 39 -8.15 9.49 2.32
C SER A 39 -8.64 10.77 1.67
N SER A 40 -9.24 11.67 2.44
CA SER A 40 -9.57 13.02 1.94
C SER A 40 -8.34 13.86 1.57
N ARG A 41 -7.15 13.45 2.03
CA ARG A 41 -5.87 14.10 1.73
C ARG A 41 -5.05 13.39 0.65
N LYS A 42 -5.52 12.25 0.13
CA LYS A 42 -4.92 11.52 -0.98
C LYS A 42 -3.41 11.31 -0.79
N GLU A 43 -2.57 11.70 -1.75
CA GLU A 43 -1.12 11.59 -1.72
C GLU A 43 -0.45 12.41 -0.60
N LYS A 44 -1.14 13.44 -0.08
CA LYS A 44 -0.69 14.28 1.05
C LYS A 44 -1.12 13.74 2.41
N SER A 45 -1.70 12.54 2.46
CA SER A 45 -2.04 11.88 3.72
C SER A 45 -0.78 11.56 4.52
N ASN A 46 -0.74 11.97 5.79
CA ASN A 46 0.36 11.61 6.69
C ASN A 46 0.51 10.08 6.79
N GLY A 47 -0.60 9.34 6.78
CA GLY A 47 -0.59 7.87 6.79
C GLY A 47 0.06 7.29 5.54
N ALA A 48 -0.22 7.86 4.36
CA ALA A 48 0.40 7.42 3.11
C ALA A 48 1.91 7.71 3.09
N ILE A 49 2.33 8.89 3.55
CA ILE A 49 3.74 9.28 3.63
C ILE A 49 4.51 8.37 4.59
N VAL A 50 3.96 8.12 5.78
CA VAL A 50 4.58 7.22 6.78
C VAL A 50 4.67 5.80 6.24
N THR A 51 3.60 5.30 5.61
CA THR A 51 3.57 3.95 5.02
C THR A 51 4.58 3.82 3.89
N LYS A 52 4.71 4.84 3.03
CA LYS A 52 5.73 4.89 1.98
C LYS A 52 7.14 4.75 2.55
N GLY A 53 7.42 5.47 3.64
CA GLY A 53 8.69 5.36 4.37
C GLY A 53 8.94 3.95 4.91
N LYS A 54 7.92 3.30 5.49
CA LYS A 54 8.01 1.93 5.99
C LYS A 54 8.27 0.92 4.87
N LEU A 55 7.51 0.96 3.78
CA LEU A 55 7.69 0.06 2.64
C LEU A 55 9.08 0.23 2.00
N THR A 56 9.53 1.48 1.84
CA THR A 56 10.90 1.75 1.36
C THR A 56 11.94 1.18 2.32
N GLY A 57 11.74 1.33 3.65
CA GLY A 57 12.60 0.78 4.69
C GLY A 57 12.64 -0.75 4.72
N LEU A 58 11.59 -1.42 4.22
CA LEU A 58 11.54 -2.88 4.05
C LEU A 58 12.20 -3.38 2.76
N GLY A 59 12.68 -2.48 1.90
CA GLY A 59 13.40 -2.84 0.67
C GLY A 59 12.54 -2.88 -0.59
N PHE A 60 11.29 -2.39 -0.56
CA PHE A 60 10.54 -2.18 -1.79
C PHE A 60 11.20 -1.07 -2.63
N ALA A 61 11.54 -1.39 -3.87
CA ALA A 61 12.24 -0.50 -4.79
C ALA A 61 11.36 0.65 -5.30
N CYS A 62 10.04 0.43 -5.31
CA CYS A 62 9.04 1.38 -5.72
C CYS A 62 7.87 1.34 -4.73
N CYS A 63 7.38 2.54 -4.36
CA CYS A 63 6.28 2.76 -3.43
C CYS A 63 5.45 3.93 -3.96
N ASP A 64 4.68 3.68 -5.00
CA ASP A 64 3.88 4.71 -5.67
C ASP A 64 2.59 5.00 -4.91
N LEU A 65 2.13 6.24 -4.97
CA LEU A 65 0.86 6.67 -4.38
C LEU A 65 -0.16 6.74 -5.51
N ILE A 66 -1.22 5.94 -5.43
CA ILE A 66 -2.22 5.82 -6.47
C ILE A 66 -3.57 6.24 -5.93
N ASP A 67 -4.26 7.12 -6.66
CA ASP A 67 -5.66 7.42 -6.44
C ASP A 67 -6.50 6.83 -7.57
N ILE A 68 -7.08 5.66 -7.32
CA ILE A 68 -7.90 4.93 -8.31
C ILE A 68 -9.23 5.63 -8.65
N GLU A 69 -9.53 6.77 -8.03
CA GLU A 69 -10.61 7.67 -8.47
C GLU A 69 -10.23 8.43 -9.75
N PHE A 70 -8.95 8.77 -9.91
CA PHE A 70 -8.46 9.61 -11.02
C PHE A 70 -7.42 8.90 -11.90
N GLU A 71 -6.94 7.73 -11.47
CA GLU A 71 -5.95 6.92 -12.18
C GLU A 71 -6.53 5.56 -12.59
N ASP A 72 -5.92 4.92 -13.59
CA ASP A 72 -6.35 3.60 -14.08
C ASP A 72 -6.15 2.52 -13.00
N PRO A 73 -7.21 1.87 -12.48
CA PRO A 73 -7.08 0.83 -11.47
C PRO A 73 -6.31 -0.41 -11.97
N PHE A 74 -6.19 -0.61 -13.28
CA PHE A 74 -5.37 -1.71 -13.83
C PHE A 74 -3.88 -1.54 -13.52
N LEU A 75 -3.41 -0.34 -13.17
CA LEU A 75 -2.05 -0.12 -12.69
C LEU A 75 -1.71 -0.98 -11.47
N LEU A 76 -2.69 -1.29 -10.62
CA LEU A 76 -2.48 -2.14 -9.43
C LEU A 76 -1.92 -3.53 -9.77
N MET A 77 -2.20 -4.03 -10.98
CA MET A 77 -1.71 -5.33 -11.45
C MET A 77 -0.21 -5.35 -11.76
N MET A 78 0.43 -4.17 -11.83
CA MET A 78 1.86 -4.04 -12.12
C MET A 78 2.75 -4.17 -10.88
N TYR A 79 2.16 -4.17 -9.67
CA TYR A 79 2.89 -4.16 -8.41
C TYR A 79 2.88 -5.54 -7.74
N ASP A 80 3.94 -5.84 -6.99
CA ASP A 80 4.02 -7.07 -6.18
C ASP A 80 3.14 -7.00 -4.92
N ALA A 81 2.89 -5.79 -4.41
CA ALA A 81 2.03 -5.53 -3.27
C ALA A 81 1.21 -4.25 -3.45
N ALA A 82 -0.05 -4.29 -2.99
CA ALA A 82 -0.90 -3.11 -2.88
C ALA A 82 -1.29 -2.91 -1.41
N TYR A 83 -1.12 -1.69 -0.91
CA TYR A 83 -1.53 -1.28 0.43
C TYR A 83 -2.71 -0.32 0.33
N LEU A 84 -3.84 -0.64 0.95
CA LEU A 84 -4.98 0.27 1.03
C LEU A 84 -4.78 1.22 2.21
N ASN A 85 -4.64 2.52 1.92
CA ASN A 85 -4.39 3.52 2.95
C ASN A 85 -5.65 3.83 3.78
N ASP A 86 -5.42 4.32 5.00
CA ASP A 86 -6.47 4.69 5.93
C ASP A 86 -7.37 5.80 5.35
N GLY A 87 -8.65 5.79 5.73
CA GLY A 87 -9.62 6.79 5.30
C GLY A 87 -11.05 6.29 5.40
N ASN A 88 -11.90 6.78 4.50
CA ASN A 88 -13.30 6.41 4.44
C ASN A 88 -13.50 5.17 3.55
N PRO A 89 -13.86 4.00 4.09
CA PRO A 89 -14.05 2.78 3.31
C PRO A 89 -15.26 2.87 2.37
N PHE A 90 -16.29 3.66 2.69
CA PHE A 90 -17.42 3.87 1.78
C PHE A 90 -16.98 4.65 0.54
N TYR A 91 -16.07 5.62 0.72
CA TYR A 91 -15.53 6.38 -0.41
C TYR A 91 -14.69 5.48 -1.33
N LEU A 92 -13.88 4.60 -0.74
CA LEU A 92 -13.09 3.62 -1.50
C LEU A 92 -13.95 2.63 -2.30
N LEU A 93 -15.09 2.21 -1.75
CA LEU A 93 -15.97 1.22 -2.38
C LEU A 93 -16.96 1.81 -3.38
N LEU A 94 -17.47 3.01 -3.10
CA LEU A 94 -18.52 3.67 -3.88
C LEU A 94 -17.94 4.66 -4.90
N LEU A 95 -16.76 4.34 -5.44
CA LEU A 95 -16.15 5.11 -6.53
C LEU A 95 -17.23 5.37 -7.59
N LYS A 96 -17.48 6.64 -7.85
CA LYS A 96 -18.54 7.09 -8.78
C LYS A 96 -18.04 7.14 -10.20
#